data_AF-A0A7G8FS99-F1
#
_entry.id   AF-A0A7G8FS99-F1
#
_cell.length_a   1.000
_cell.length_b   1.000
_cell.length_c   1.000
_cell.angle_alpha   90.00
_cell.angle_beta   90.00
_cell.angle_gamma   90.00
#
_symmetry.space_group_name_H-M   'P 1'
#
loop_
_entity.id
_entity.type
_entity.pdbx_description
1 polymer ?
#
loop_
_entity_poly.entity_id
_entity_poly.type
_entity_poly.pdbx_seq_one_letter_code
_entity_poly.pdbx_strand_id
1 'polypeptide(L)'
;MVHSPNLTQAEIGVIQLLLHGMSNKAMAETLMVSIRTIESHISHALMKTGCRSRLELVLWWLKQTPEPHGQPIGKLPPMPA
;
A
#
# COMPACT_ATOMS: atom_id res chain seq x y z
N MET A 1 -23.12 -3.47 -4.48
CA MET A 1 -22.14 -4.54 -4.70
C MET A 1 -20.77 -3.98 -4.33
N VAL A 2 -20.23 -4.38 -3.18
CA VAL A 2 -18.91 -3.94 -2.71
C VAL A 2 -17.90 -4.70 -3.58
N HIS A 3 -17.44 -4.08 -4.68
CA HIS A 3 -16.38 -4.67 -5.46
C HIS A 3 -15.10 -4.47 -4.65
N SER A 4 -14.67 -5.50 -3.93
CA SER A 4 -13.35 -5.51 -3.32
C SER A 4 -12.34 -5.33 -4.46
N PRO A 5 -11.61 -4.21 -4.52
CA PRO A 5 -10.68 -3.98 -5.61
C PRO A 5 -9.62 -5.06 -5.61
N ASN A 6 -9.34 -5.61 -6.80
CA ASN A 6 -8.31 -6.63 -6.98
C ASN A 6 -6.93 -5.97 -6.89
N LEU A 7 -6.50 -5.73 -5.65
CA LEU A 7 -5.20 -5.16 -5.33
C LEU A 7 -4.12 -6.21 -5.51
N THR A 8 -3.02 -5.83 -6.15
CA THR A 8 -1.84 -6.69 -6.24
C THR A 8 -1.07 -6.67 -4.93
N GLN A 9 -0.20 -7.67 -4.73
CA GLN A 9 0.68 -7.72 -3.57
C GLN A 9 1.58 -6.48 -3.45
N ALA A 10 1.99 -5.93 -4.57
CA ALA A 10 2.73 -4.67 -4.64
C ALA A 10 1.94 -3.48 -4.09
N GLU A 11 0.68 -3.34 -4.53
CA GLU A 11 -0.21 -2.28 -4.07
C GLU A 11 -0.53 -2.43 -2.58
N ILE A 12 -0.77 -3.65 -2.11
CA ILE A 12 -0.98 -3.96 -0.69
C ILE A 12 0.26 -3.60 0.13
N GLY A 13 1.46 -3.99 -0.32
CA GLY A 13 2.71 -3.68 0.38
C GLY A 13 2.92 -2.17 0.53
N VAL A 14 2.64 -1.40 -0.52
CA VAL A 14 2.71 0.07 -0.46
C VAL A 14 1.67 0.64 0.51
N ILE A 15 0.42 0.17 0.49
CA ILE A 15 -0.62 0.58 1.46
C ILE A 15 -0.19 0.29 2.90
N GLN A 16 0.44 -0.86 3.15
CA GLN A 16 0.96 -1.22 4.46
C GLN A 16 2.07 -0.27 4.90
N LEU A 17 3.04 0.06 4.05
CA LEU A 17 4.11 1.00 4.42
C LEU A 17 3.57 2.43 4.60
N LEU A 18 2.52 2.81 3.86
CA LEU A 18 1.80 4.06 4.06
C LEU A 18 1.16 4.15 5.45
N LEU A 19 0.60 3.05 5.97
CA LEU A 19 0.05 2.98 7.34
C LEU A 19 1.10 3.23 8.41
N HIS A 20 2.34 2.82 8.16
CA HIS A 20 3.48 3.07 9.05
C HIS A 20 4.05 4.49 8.91
N GLY A 21 3.41 5.36 8.11
CA GLY A 21 3.85 6.75 7.93
C GLY A 21 5.11 6.89 7.06
N MET A 22 5.49 5.87 6.30
CA MET A 22 6.71 5.91 5.51
C MET A 22 6.60 6.88 4.32
N SER A 23 7.73 7.54 4.02
CA SER A 23 7.88 8.37 2.82
C SER A 23 8.10 7.51 1.58
N ASN A 24 7.84 8.03 0.38
CA ASN A 24 8.06 7.28 -0.87
C ASN A 24 9.52 6.83 -1.02
N LYS A 25 10.47 7.64 -0.54
CA LYS A 25 11.89 7.29 -0.52
C LYS A 25 12.18 6.12 0.42
N ALA A 26 11.68 6.17 1.65
CA ALA A 26 11.88 5.08 2.61
C ALA A 26 11.21 3.77 2.13
N MET A 27 10.03 3.88 1.50
CA MET A 27 9.37 2.73 0.87
C MET A 27 10.20 2.16 -0.28
N ALA A 28 10.73 3.01 -1.15
CA ALA A 28 11.58 2.62 -2.27
C ALA A 28 12.83 1.86 -1.78
N GLU A 29 13.49 2.37 -0.73
CA GLU A 29 14.64 1.72 -0.08
C GLU A 29 14.26 0.38 0.55
N THR A 30 13.15 0.34 1.30
CA THR A 30 12.64 -0.88 1.97
C THR A 30 12.30 -1.97 0.96
N LEU A 31 11.74 -1.57 -0.18
CA LEU A 31 11.27 -2.47 -1.24
C LEU A 31 12.34 -2.75 -2.30
N MET A 32 13.49 -2.09 -2.23
CA MET A 32 14.54 -2.13 -3.26
C MET A 32 14.02 -1.81 -4.67
N VAL A 33 13.11 -0.85 -4.79
CA VAL A 33 12.55 -0.36 -6.07
C VAL A 33 12.79 1.13 -6.24
N SER A 34 12.48 1.68 -7.42
CA SER A 34 12.56 3.12 -7.64
C SER A 34 11.40 3.88 -6.97
N ILE A 35 11.61 5.14 -6.60
CA ILE A 35 10.54 6.03 -6.12
C ILE A 35 9.39 6.11 -7.13
N ARG A 36 9.71 6.16 -8.43
CA ARG A 36 8.71 6.17 -9.51
C ARG A 36 7.84 4.92 -9.50
N THR A 37 8.43 3.76 -9.21
CA THR A 37 7.70 2.49 -9.06
C THR A 37 6.70 2.57 -7.90
N ILE A 38 7.11 3.14 -6.76
CA ILE A 38 6.21 3.40 -5.62
C ILE A 38 5.05 4.31 -6.04
N GLU A 39 5.33 5.41 -6.72
CA GLU A 39 4.29 6.35 -7.18
C GLU A 39 3.30 5.69 -8.14
N SER A 40 3.77 4.83 -9.05
CA SER A 40 2.91 4.04 -9.92
C SER A 40 2.02 3.08 -9.13
N HIS A 41 2.57 2.36 -8.15
CA HIS A 41 1.77 1.48 -7.29
C HIS A 41 0.72 2.24 -6.48
N ILE A 42 1.06 3.39 -5.89
CA ILE A 42 0.09 4.25 -5.20
C ILE A 42 -1.01 4.69 -6.17
N SER A 43 -0.64 5.14 -7.37
CA SER A 43 -1.60 5.62 -8.37
C SER A 43 -2.56 4.52 -8.80
N HIS A 44 -2.06 3.30 -9.03
CA HIS A 44 -2.90 2.16 -9.38
C HIS A 44 -3.81 1.73 -8.22
N ALA A 45 -3.29 1.72 -6.99
CA ALA A 45 -4.09 1.44 -5.80
C ALA A 45 -5.22 2.47 -5.62
N LEU A 46 -4.94 3.76 -5.79
CA LEU A 46 -5.95 4.83 -5.75
C LEU A 46 -7.03 4.62 -6.82
N MET A 47 -6.61 4.34 -8.06
CA MET A 47 -7.55 4.11 -9.17
C MET A 47 -8.45 2.90 -8.90
N LYS A 48 -7.89 1.78 -8.44
CA LYS A 48 -8.65 0.56 -8.17
C LYS A 48 -9.62 0.73 -7.00
N THR A 49 -9.21 1.43 -5.95
CA THR A 49 -10.02 1.65 -4.74
C THR A 49 -11.02 2.79 -4.88
N GLY A 50 -10.87 3.63 -5.90
CA GLY A 50 -11.65 4.85 -6.07
C GLY A 50 -11.26 5.99 -5.12
N CYS A 51 -10.15 5.82 -4.37
CA CYS A 51 -9.64 6.83 -3.45
C CYS A 51 -8.96 7.98 -4.22
N ARG A 52 -9.09 9.20 -3.71
CA ARG A 52 -8.52 10.42 -4.33
C ARG A 52 -7.21 10.85 -3.68
N SER A 53 -6.89 10.31 -2.51
CA SER A 53 -5.65 10.64 -1.79
C SER A 53 -5.09 9.43 -1.07
N ARG A 54 -3.77 9.45 -0.81
CA ARG A 54 -3.11 8.40 -0.01
C ARG A 54 -3.68 8.28 1.41
N LEU A 55 -4.18 9.38 1.98
CA LEU A 55 -4.83 9.36 3.29
C LEU A 55 -6.18 8.64 3.21
N GLU A 56 -6.97 8.93 2.18
CA GLU A 56 -8.22 8.24 1.91
C GLU A 56 -8.00 6.75 1.67
N LEU A 57 -6.94 6.39 0.94
CA LEU A 57 -6.53 5.00 0.72
C LEU A 57 -6.21 4.27 2.02
N VAL A 58 -5.48 4.92 2.93
CA VAL A 58 -5.19 4.40 4.27
C VAL A 58 -6.46 4.19 5.08
N LEU A 59 -7.36 5.18 5.11
CA LEU A 59 -8.63 5.09 5.83
C LEU A 59 -9.54 4.00 5.24
N TRP A 60 -9.55 3.87 3.92
CA TRP A 60 -10.28 2.85 3.19
C TRP A 60 -9.77 1.44 3.55
N TRP A 61 -8.45 1.26 3.65
CA TRP A 61 -7.86 -0.02 4.06
C TRP A 61 -8.22 -0.39 5.50
N LEU A 62 -8.12 0.58 6.44
CA LEU A 62 -8.49 0.40 7.85
C LEU A 62 -9.95 0.02 8.03
N LYS A 63 -10.86 0.55 7.20
CA LYS A 63 -12.29 0.20 7.25
C LYS A 63 -12.59 -1.25 6.84
N GLN A 64 -11.72 -1.88 6.07
CA GLN A 64 -11.94 -3.24 5.56
C GLN A 64 -11.18 -4.31 6.34
N THR A 65 -10.17 -3.93 7.12
CA THR A 65 -9.35 -4.86 7.90
C THR A 65 -9.52 -4.56 9.39
N PRO A 66 -10.19 -5.43 10.16
CA PRO A 66 -10.33 -5.25 11.61
C PRO A 66 -9.06 -5.61 12.40
N GLU A 67 -7.98 -6.04 11.74
CA GLU A 67 -6.76 -6.52 12.39
C GLU A 67 -5.84 -5.37 12.84
N PRO A 68 -5.25 -5.43 14.05
CA PRO A 68 -4.33 -4.42 14.53
C PRO A 68 -3.03 -4.46 13.71
N HIS A 69 -2.82 -3.43 12.88
CA HIS A 69 -1.59 -3.24 12.11
C HIS A 69 -0.40 -2.90 13.04
N GLY A 70 0.16 -3.93 13.66
CA GLY A 70 1.38 -3.90 14.47
C GLY A 70 2.44 -4.87 13.95
N GLN A 71 2.43 -5.17 12.64
CA GLN A 71 3.38 -6.13 12.08
C GLN A 71 4.76 -5.47 11.90
N PRO A 72 5.82 -5.98 12.55
CA PRO A 72 7.16 -5.44 12.36
C PRO A 72 7.57 -5.56 10.90
N ILE A 73 8.24 -4.51 10.39
CA ILE A 73 8.70 -4.30 8.99
C ILE A 73 9.47 -5.52 8.42
N GLY A 74 9.90 -6.46 9.26
CA GLY A 74 10.64 -7.68 8.89
C GLY A 74 9.85 -8.84 8.27
N LYS A 75 8.53 -8.75 8.06
CA LYS A 75 7.73 -9.79 7.35
C LYS A 75 6.97 -9.25 6.14
N LEU A 76 7.53 -8.26 5.47
CA LEU A 76 6.98 -7.84 4.20
C LEU A 76 7.01 -9.04 3.22
N PRO A 77 5.90 -9.42 2.58
CA PRO A 77 5.94 -10.47 1.58
C PRO A 77 6.93 -10.10 0.48
N PRO A 78 7.78 -11.05 0.01
CA PRO A 78 8.66 -10.79 -1.12
C PRO A 78 7.79 -10.40 -2.31
N MET A 79 8.13 -9.27 -2.92
CA MET A 79 7.44 -8.78 -4.11
C MET A 79 7.77 -9.74 -5.26
N PRO A 80 6.79 -10.42 -5.88
CA PRO A 80 7.06 -11.11 -7.14
C PRO A 80 7.36 -10.07 -8.21
N ALA A 81 8.35 -10.38 -9.06
CA ALA A 81 8.68 -9.62 -10.26
C ALA A 81 7.50 -9.56 -11.24
#